data_AF-A0A9D4J232-F1
#
_entry.id   AF-A0A9D4J232-F1
#
_cell.length_a   1.000
_cell.length_b   1.000
_cell.length_c   1.000
_cell.angle_alpha   90.00
_cell.angle_beta   90.00
_cell.angle_gamma   90.00
#
_symmetry.space_group_name_H-M   'P 1'
#
loop_
_entity.id
_entity.type
_entity.pdbx_description
1 polymer ?
#
loop_
_entity_poly.entity_id
_entity_poly.type
_entity_poly.pdbx_seq_one_letter_code
_entity_poly.pdbx_strand_id
1 'polypeptide(L)' 'MSQWSRHTCLHFVPHTNQYDRIIFSPNENCEWYVGRATGPQYIFLNTSICMTVNIDLIGVTIAVKCLL' A
#
# COMPACT_ATOMS: atom_id res chain seq x y z
N MET A 1 -2.28 9.53 -3.08
CA MET A 1 -1.93 9.30 -1.66
C MET A 1 -2.70 10.20 -0.68
N SER A 2 -3.07 11.43 -1.04
CA SER A 2 -3.83 12.35 -0.14
C SER A 2 -5.23 11.86 0.25
N GLN A 3 -5.83 10.98 -0.55
CA GLN A 3 -7.15 10.37 -0.29
C GLN A 3 -7.16 9.56 1.02
N TRP A 4 -6.07 8.85 1.33
CA TRP A 4 -6.00 8.03 2.54
C TRP A 4 -5.85 8.90 3.78
N SER A 5 -4.98 9.91 3.76
CA SER A 5 -4.81 10.84 4.88
C SER A 5 -6.08 11.66 5.20
N ARG A 6 -7.05 11.72 4.27
CA ARG A 6 -8.34 12.40 4.47
C ARG A 6 -9.41 11.53 5.11
N HIS A 7 -9.34 10.21 4.92
CA HIS A 7 -10.37 9.27 5.36
C HIS A 7 -9.86 8.22 6.35
N THR A 8 -8.56 8.18 6.58
CA THR A 8 -7.87 7.24 7.46
C THR A 8 -6.73 7.96 8.19
N CYS A 9 -6.23 7.33 9.25
CA CYS A 9 -5.00 7.72 9.93
C CYS A 9 -3.71 7.33 9.15
N LEU A 10 -3.83 6.83 7.91
CA LEU A 10 -2.69 6.35 7.16
C LEU A 10 -1.91 7.49 6.53
N HIS A 11 -0.62 7.49 6.83
CA HIS A 11 0.34 8.43 6.26
C HIS A 11 1.44 7.67 5.56
N PHE A 12 1.49 7.82 4.23
CA PHE A 12 2.67 7.42 3.48
C PHE A 12 3.76 8.45 3.66
N VAL A 13 4.91 7.98 4.12
CA VAL A 13 6.11 8.79 4.25
C VAL A 13 7.20 8.24 3.33
N PRO A 14 8.05 9.10 2.74
CA PRO A 14 9.23 8.64 2.02
C PRO A 14 10.08 7.73 2.90
N HIS A 15 10.57 6.65 2.32
CA HIS A 15 11.47 5.73 3.00
C HIS A 15 12.78 6.45 3.36
N THR A 16 13.27 6.19 4.57
CA THR A 16 14.57 6.63 5.05
C THR A 16 15.36 5.42 5.52
N ASN A 17 15.03 4.88 6.69
CA ASN A 17 15.71 3.77 7.34
C ASN A 17 14.74 2.76 7.98
N GLN A 18 13.45 2.80 7.61
CA GLN A 18 12.46 1.88 8.16
C GLN A 18 12.76 0.45 7.67
N TYR A 19 12.75 -0.50 8.61
CA TYR A 19 12.95 -1.92 8.34
C TYR A 19 11.74 -2.50 7.59
N ASP A 20 10.54 -2.26 8.14
CA ASP A 20 9.29 -2.57 7.48
C ASP A 20 8.97 -1.44 6.50
N ARG A 21 8.90 -1.77 5.21
CA ARG A 21 8.65 -0.78 4.16
C ARG A 21 7.91 -1.39 2.99
N ILE A 22 7.22 -0.53 2.26
CA ILE A 22 6.50 -0.88 1.05
C ILE A 22 7.38 -0.56 -0.16
N ILE A 23 7.43 -1.49 -1.11
CA ILE A 23 8.09 -1.32 -2.41
C ILE A 23 7.03 -1.46 -3.50
N PHE A 24 6.83 -0.40 -4.27
CA PHE A 24 5.97 -0.44 -5.44
C PHE A 24 6.75 -0.99 -6.63
N SER A 25 6.23 -2.03 -7.26
CA SER A 25 6.85 -2.67 -8.43
C SER A 25 5.81 -2.85 -9.54
N PRO A 26 6.16 -2.61 -10.81
CA PRO A 26 5.29 -2.98 -11.92
C PRO A 26 5.15 -4.52 -12.00
N ASN A 27 3.96 -4.99 -12.38
CA ASN A 27 3.70 -6.40 -12.67
C ASN A 27 2.50 -6.53 -13.64
N GLU A 28 2.24 -7.73 -14.13
CA GLU A 28 1.09 -8.05 -14.98
C GLU A 28 -0.23 -8.01 -14.21
N ASN A 29 -0.21 -8.27 -12.89
CA ASN A 29 -1.39 -8.33 -12.04
C ASN A 29 -1.38 -7.26 -10.93
N CYS A 30 -2.53 -7.12 -10.25
CA CYS A 30 -2.69 -6.34 -9.03
C CYS A 30 -2.57 -7.25 -7.81
N GLU A 31 -1.41 -7.27 -7.17
CA GLU A 31 -1.13 -8.20 -6.08
C GLU A 31 -0.44 -7.48 -4.93
N TRP A 32 -0.88 -7.77 -3.71
CA TRP A 32 -0.29 -7.21 -2.50
C TRP A 32 -0.55 -8.12 -1.31
N TYR A 33 0.28 -7.98 -0.29
CA TYR A 33 0.10 -8.65 0.99
C TYR A 33 -0.96 -7.94 1.83
N VAL A 34 -1.74 -8.70 2.61
CA VAL A 34 -2.67 -8.16 3.60
C VAL A 34 -1.94 -7.98 4.93
N GLY A 35 -2.05 -6.78 5.49
CA GLY A 35 -1.40 -6.36 6.74
C GLY A 35 0.06 -5.98 6.56
N ARG A 36 0.73 -5.81 7.70
CA ARG A 36 2.17 -5.55 7.77
C ARG A 36 2.93 -6.86 7.75
N ALA A 37 3.66 -7.13 6.67
CA ALA A 37 4.71 -8.14 6.67
C ALA A 37 5.97 -7.56 7.35
N THR A 38 6.73 -8.42 8.03
CA THR A 38 8.03 -8.04 8.62
C THR A 38 9.06 -7.89 7.49
N GLY A 39 9.73 -6.75 7.40
CA GLY A 39 10.69 -6.40 6.36
C GLY A 39 10.08 -5.72 5.12
N PRO A 40 10.79 -5.73 3.98
CA PRO A 40 10.28 -5.14 2.75
C PRO A 40 9.13 -5.96 2.16
N GLN A 41 8.01 -5.31 1.89
CA GLN A 41 6.84 -5.91 1.24
C GLN A 41 6.56 -5.27 -0.10
N TYR A 42 6.23 -6.09 -1.10
CA TYR A 42 5.98 -5.63 -2.45
C TYR A 42 4.49 -5.39 -2.69
N ILE A 43 4.19 -4.28 -3.37
CA ILE A 43 2.90 -4.03 -4.01
C ILE A 43 3.15 -4.06 -5.50
N PHE A 44 2.52 -5.01 -6.16
CA PHE A 44 2.57 -5.18 -7.59
C PHE A 44 1.40 -4.45 -8.24
N LEU A 45 1.72 -3.47 -9.07
CA LEU A 45 0.73 -2.64 -9.76
C LEU A 45 0.92 -2.74 -11.28
N ASN A 46 -0.08 -3.30 -11.95
CA ASN A 46 -0.28 -3.10 -13.38
C ASN A 46 -0.91 -1.71 -13.61
N THR A 47 -0.25 -0.88 -14.41
CA THR A 47 -0.71 0.47 -14.74
C THR A 47 -2.02 0.48 -15.52
N SER A 48 -2.27 -0.50 -16.38
CA SER A 48 -3.48 -0.59 -17.21
C SER A 48 -4.70 -1.13 -16.46
N ILE A 49 -4.50 -1.96 -15.43
CA ILE A 49 -5.58 -2.67 -14.73
C ILE A 49 -5.78 -2.13 -13.31
N CYS A 50 -4.69 -1.84 -12.59
CA CYS A 50 -4.72 -1.45 -11.17
C CYS A 50 -4.87 0.05 -10.96
N MET A 51 -4.65 0.91 -11.97
CA MET A 51 -4.95 2.34 -11.83
C MET A 51 -6.46 2.61 -11.71
N THR A 52 -7.30 1.68 -12.18
CA THR A 52 -8.75 1.71 -12.01
C THR A 52 -9.19 1.10 -10.67
N VAL A 53 -8.39 0.17 -10.13
CA VAL A 53 -8.59 -0.36 -8.79
C VAL A 53 -8.30 0.78 -7.82
N ASN A 54 -9.35 1.21 -7.13
CA ASN A 54 -9.29 2.34 -6.22
C ASN A 54 -8.14 2.08 -5.23
N ILE A 55 -7.08 2.89 -5.31
CA ILE A 55 -5.89 2.75 -4.46
C ILE A 55 -6.28 2.64 -2.98
N ASP A 56 -7.42 3.21 -2.59
CA ASP A 56 -8.13 3.00 -1.33
C ASP A 56 -8.14 1.55 -0.80
N LEU A 57 -8.44 0.56 -1.64
CA LEU A 57 -8.46 -0.86 -1.23
C LEU A 57 -7.08 -1.32 -0.76
N ILE A 58 -6.02 -0.88 -1.45
CA ILE A 58 -4.62 -1.17 -1.08
C ILE A 58 -4.32 -0.56 0.29
N GLY A 59 -4.82 0.64 0.57
CA GLY A 59 -4.63 1.27 1.88
C GLY A 59 -5.31 0.55 3.02
N VAL A 60 -6.54 0.12 2.80
CA VAL A 60 -7.31 -0.66 3.79
C VAL A 60 -6.69 -2.03 4.05
N THR A 61 -6.11 -2.68 3.03
CA THR A 61 -5.51 -4.02 3.20
C THR A 61 -4.06 -3.99 3.66
N ILE A 62 -3.24 -3.03 3.26
CA ILE A 62 -1.89 -2.88 3.81
C ILE A 62 -1.92 -2.41 5.24
N ALA A 63 -2.90 -1.57 5.56
CA ALA A 63 -3.10 -1.06 6.88
C ALA A 63 -4.49 -1.40 7.40
N VAL A 64 -4.69 -2.70 7.60
CA VAL A 64 -5.71 -3.32 8.47
C VAL A 64 -5.74 -2.67 9.89
N LYS A 65 -4.88 -1.68 10.15
CA LYS A 65 -4.70 -0.85 11.33
C LYS A 65 -4.66 0.64 10.93
N CYS A 66 -5.78 1.34 10.84
CA CYS A 66 -6.05 2.30 11.92
C CYS A 66 -6.69 1.67 13.15
N LEU A 67 -7.18 0.43 12.98
CA LEU A 67 -7.92 -0.35 13.95
C LEU A 67 -7.02 -0.97 15.06
N LEU A 68 -7.07 -0.72 16.36
CA LEU A 68 -8.08 -0.11 17.22
C LEU A 68 -9.47 0.09 16.60
#